data_AF-A0A7W3PDR9-F1
#
_entry.id   AF-A0A7W3PDR9-F1
#
_cell.length_a   1.000
_cell.length_b   1.000
_cell.length_c   1.000
_cell.angle_alpha   90.00
_cell.angle_beta   90.00
_cell.angle_gamma   90.00
#
_symmetry.space_group_name_H-M   'P 1'
#
loop_
_entity.id
_entity.type
_entity.pdbx_description
1 polymer ?
#
loop_
_entity_poly.entity_id
_entity_poly.type
_entity_poly.pdbx_seq_one_letter_code
_entity_poly.pdbx_strand_id
1 'polypeptide(L)'
;MTSRHLPRPAISLVALVVVVALALLGPALTAHAAARVAVSGQPDAGSATTVRVSGSGFQSVPKAFGGVYVFFGWVSDPSGGSWAPSRGGVSGDTYRYVPDAETAQNAGYQRFVAFPRSSTEAEANGGTVAANGTWSTNLVIPGARFEAADGGTVDCTTVQCGIITIGAHGVRNANNETFTPVTFAGAGSGSGSGSGSGSGGGSGAGSAQDDAAGSGAGASGGGAGSGSGSGGGAVSGDTGSDDDAKDRPVKASLGVDQATAVVGRVLSFGAQGLEPGEQVSVTLDDGLLAVGPLVAGNHGEVAGLLELPSELRTGTHVLRLSGASSGTNIETEVTVTRDPAEVSAAEAAAEAAGAAGATGANGAGANGANGGDSWRPEEIAVGVAALLLLVVVLSSLVTALKRRADRRRAERDAAEQVVAEQDAGVQDAGEAAEGADGTDANRSGTDSDDSDGRSADRESADAGHASANEHTPANGQAAAHESAPADSAPAAEHAPAAVVETEPAATEPAAPRHAAPEPAPAEQPPTEPSPAHEPAPAEQEARA
;
A
#
# COMPACT_ATOMS: atom_id res chain seq x y z
N MET A 1 -70.33 3.39 -1.13
CA MET A 1 -68.85 3.44 -1.17
C MET A 1 -68.40 2.37 -2.14
N THR A 2 -68.08 2.76 -3.37
CA THR A 2 -67.74 1.87 -4.48
C THR A 2 -66.24 1.55 -4.44
N SER A 3 -65.89 0.33 -4.04
CA SER A 3 -64.52 -0.18 -4.11
C SER A 3 -64.12 -0.36 -5.57
N ARG A 4 -63.21 0.50 -6.06
CA ARG A 4 -62.58 0.35 -7.37
C ARG A 4 -61.58 -0.80 -7.31
N HIS A 5 -61.94 -1.94 -7.91
CA HIS A 5 -61.01 -3.01 -8.20
C HIS A 5 -60.02 -2.55 -9.28
N LEU A 6 -58.77 -2.35 -8.90
CA LEU A 6 -57.67 -2.14 -9.85
C LEU A 6 -57.45 -3.43 -10.67
N PRO A 7 -57.23 -3.31 -12.00
CA PRO A 7 -56.99 -4.46 -12.86
C PRO A 7 -55.68 -5.15 -12.47
N ARG A 8 -55.76 -6.46 -12.21
CA ARG A 8 -54.66 -7.36 -11.83
C ARG A 8 -53.40 -7.32 -12.72
N PRO A 9 -53.39 -6.98 -14.03
CA PRO A 9 -52.12 -6.90 -14.78
C PRO A 9 -51.20 -5.75 -14.36
N ALA A 10 -51.70 -4.72 -13.67
CA ALA A 10 -50.87 -3.57 -13.26
C ALA A 10 -49.95 -3.89 -12.06
N ILE A 11 -50.29 -4.90 -11.25
CA ILE A 11 -49.54 -5.24 -10.03
C ILE A 11 -48.23 -5.98 -10.38
N SER A 12 -48.23 -6.83 -11.42
CA SER A 12 -47.03 -7.56 -11.84
C SER A 12 -45.95 -6.65 -12.43
N LEU A 13 -46.34 -5.57 -13.12
CA LEU A 13 -45.37 -4.69 -13.76
C LEU A 13 -44.68 -3.76 -12.75
N VAL A 14 -45.40 -3.32 -11.71
CA VAL A 14 -44.82 -2.56 -10.60
C VAL A 14 -43.87 -3.43 -9.76
N ALA A 15 -44.24 -4.69 -9.48
CA ALA A 15 -43.37 -5.61 -8.76
C ALA A 15 -42.06 -5.91 -9.53
N LEU A 16 -42.13 -6.09 -10.86
CA LEU A 16 -40.95 -6.28 -11.70
C LEU A 16 -40.03 -5.04 -11.70
N VAL A 17 -40.60 -3.83 -11.80
CA VAL A 17 -39.81 -2.59 -11.76
C VAL A 17 -39.15 -2.38 -10.40
N VAL A 18 -39.81 -2.74 -9.30
CA VAL A 18 -39.24 -2.66 -7.95
C VAL A 18 -38.11 -3.68 -7.76
N VAL A 19 -38.25 -4.92 -8.25
CA VAL A 19 -37.17 -5.92 -8.17
C VAL A 19 -35.96 -5.53 -9.02
N VAL A 20 -36.18 -4.99 -10.23
CA VAL A 20 -35.09 -4.47 -11.09
C VAL A 20 -34.42 -3.24 -10.47
N ALA A 21 -35.19 -2.34 -9.84
CA ALA A 21 -34.64 -1.18 -9.15
C ALA A 21 -33.82 -1.59 -7.90
N LEU A 22 -34.27 -2.58 -7.12
CA LEU A 22 -33.52 -3.11 -5.98
C LEU A 22 -32.25 -3.88 -6.40
N ALA A 23 -32.27 -4.58 -7.54
CA ALA A 23 -31.07 -5.22 -8.10
C ALA A 23 -30.02 -4.21 -8.59
N LEU A 24 -30.42 -3.00 -8.99
CA LEU A 24 -29.52 -1.91 -9.35
C LEU A 24 -28.98 -1.14 -8.13
N LEU A 25 -29.55 -1.35 -6.94
CA LEU A 25 -29.09 -0.78 -5.66
C LEU A 25 -28.29 -1.79 -4.82
N GLY A 26 -27.71 -2.82 -5.43
CA GLY A 26 -26.77 -3.71 -4.75
C GLY A 26 -25.72 -2.92 -3.96
N PRO A 27 -25.21 -3.44 -2.81
CA PRO A 27 -24.17 -2.76 -2.07
C PRO A 27 -23.06 -2.44 -3.05
N ALA A 28 -22.71 -1.16 -3.16
CA ALA A 28 -21.50 -0.76 -3.84
C ALA A 28 -20.38 -1.50 -3.12
N LEU A 29 -20.00 -2.67 -3.64
CA LEU A 29 -18.72 -3.28 -3.35
C LEU A 29 -17.77 -2.13 -3.58
N THR A 30 -17.19 -1.62 -2.49
CA THR A 30 -16.10 -0.66 -2.59
C THR A 30 -15.04 -1.40 -3.37
N ALA A 31 -15.01 -1.18 -4.68
CA ALA A 31 -13.96 -1.66 -5.53
C ALA A 31 -12.73 -0.95 -5.00
N HIS A 32 -11.99 -1.64 -4.12
CA HIS A 32 -10.72 -1.18 -3.65
C HIS A 32 -9.88 -1.02 -4.92
N ALA A 33 -9.63 0.23 -5.28
CA ALA A 33 -8.74 0.54 -6.36
C ALA A 33 -7.43 -0.18 -6.05
N ALA A 34 -6.98 -1.07 -6.94
CA ALA A 34 -5.68 -1.72 -6.79
C ALA A 34 -4.62 -0.65 -6.51
N ALA A 35 -3.68 -0.94 -5.62
CA ALA A 35 -2.62 0.00 -5.25
C ALA A 35 -1.86 0.47 -6.50
N ARG A 36 -1.61 1.77 -6.56
CA ARG A 36 -0.95 2.43 -7.69
C ARG A 36 0.03 3.46 -7.17
N VAL A 37 1.19 3.53 -7.77
CA VAL A 37 2.18 4.57 -7.50
C VAL A 37 2.28 5.49 -8.72
N ALA A 38 2.35 6.79 -8.46
CA ALA A 38 2.67 7.81 -9.44
C ALA A 38 4.02 8.45 -9.06
N VAL A 39 4.83 8.74 -10.06
CA VAL A 39 6.12 9.40 -9.93
C VAL A 39 6.04 10.74 -10.65
N SER A 40 6.38 11.82 -9.95
CA SER A 40 6.45 13.17 -10.49
C SER A 40 7.89 13.66 -10.45
N GLY A 41 8.35 14.17 -11.59
CA GLY A 41 9.77 14.42 -11.88
C GLY A 41 10.35 13.34 -12.80
N GLN A 42 11.40 13.69 -13.54
CA GLN A 42 12.14 12.78 -14.41
C GLN A 42 13.54 12.61 -13.83
N PRO A 43 13.95 11.41 -13.40
CA PRO A 43 15.29 11.21 -12.85
C PRO A 43 16.37 11.31 -13.93
N ASP A 44 17.51 11.88 -13.56
CA ASP A 44 18.70 11.93 -14.39
C ASP A 44 19.47 10.60 -14.36
N ALA A 45 19.99 10.17 -15.51
CA ALA A 45 20.68 8.89 -15.62
C ALA A 45 22.06 8.89 -14.93
N GLY A 46 22.72 10.04 -14.83
CA GLY A 46 24.09 10.17 -14.35
C GLY A 46 24.24 10.77 -12.96
N SER A 47 23.16 11.28 -12.36
CA SER A 47 23.20 12.00 -11.09
C SER A 47 21.97 11.76 -10.22
N ALA A 48 22.16 11.93 -8.91
CA ALA A 48 21.09 11.75 -7.94
C ALA A 48 19.97 12.77 -8.15
N THR A 49 18.73 12.30 -8.25
CA THR A 49 17.54 13.13 -8.46
C THR A 49 16.49 12.85 -7.39
N THR A 50 15.97 13.90 -6.77
CA THR A 50 14.80 13.79 -5.88
C THR A 50 13.52 13.85 -6.71
N VAL A 51 12.71 12.80 -6.61
CA VAL A 51 11.38 12.72 -7.24
C VAL A 51 10.30 12.73 -6.17
N ARG A 52 9.10 13.18 -6.52
CA ARG A 52 7.93 13.04 -5.66
C ARG A 52 7.19 11.77 -6.03
N VAL A 53 6.99 10.91 -5.04
CA VAL A 53 6.26 9.66 -5.19
C VAL A 53 4.94 9.78 -4.44
N SER A 54 3.84 9.33 -5.05
CA SER A 54 2.54 9.26 -4.39
C SER A 54 1.87 7.92 -4.64
N GLY A 55 1.17 7.42 -3.63
CA GLY A 55 0.38 6.20 -3.70
C GLY A 55 -1.11 6.48 -3.59
N SER A 56 -1.92 5.62 -4.21
CA SER A 56 -3.38 5.58 -4.06
C SER A 56 -3.85 4.13 -4.09
N GLY A 57 -4.98 3.82 -3.43
CA GLY A 57 -5.52 2.46 -3.39
C GLY A 57 -4.76 1.50 -2.48
N PHE A 58 -3.83 2.00 -1.66
CA PHE A 58 -3.13 1.18 -0.67
C PHE A 58 -4.07 0.80 0.47
N GLN A 59 -3.89 -0.39 1.03
CA GLN A 59 -4.55 -0.78 2.26
C GLN A 59 -3.99 0.08 3.39
N SER A 60 -4.86 0.73 4.17
CA SER A 60 -4.51 1.44 5.40
C SER A 60 -5.12 0.70 6.58
N VAL A 61 -4.28 0.19 7.48
CA VAL A 61 -4.73 -0.62 8.62
C VAL A 61 -4.35 0.09 9.92
N PRO A 62 -5.25 0.91 10.50
CA PRO A 62 -4.92 1.67 11.70
C PRO A 62 -4.43 0.77 12.85
N LYS A 63 -3.37 1.20 13.52
CA LYS A 63 -2.68 0.50 14.63
C LYS A 63 -1.99 -0.81 14.25
N ALA A 64 -2.01 -1.23 12.99
CA ALA A 64 -1.21 -2.38 12.56
C ALA A 64 0.28 -2.04 12.59
N PHE A 65 1.11 -3.06 12.79
CA PHE A 65 2.56 -2.94 12.72
C PHE A 65 3.02 -2.55 11.31
N GLY A 66 4.01 -1.67 11.23
CA GLY A 66 4.66 -1.33 9.97
C GLY A 66 3.83 -0.39 9.09
N GLY A 67 3.74 -0.74 7.81
CA GLY A 67 3.24 0.12 6.74
C GLY A 67 3.84 -0.28 5.41
N VAL A 68 4.36 0.68 4.66
CA VAL A 68 4.89 0.49 3.30
C VAL A 68 6.33 1.02 3.23
N TYR A 69 7.27 0.18 2.83
CA TYR A 69 8.56 0.65 2.33
C TYR A 69 8.45 1.04 0.87
N VAL A 70 9.07 2.16 0.52
CA VAL A 70 9.14 2.71 -0.84
C VAL A 70 10.61 2.91 -1.18
N PHE A 71 11.09 2.26 -2.23
CA PHE A 71 12.48 2.40 -2.69
C PHE A 71 12.57 2.26 -4.22
N PHE A 72 13.70 2.73 -4.78
CA PHE A 72 14.02 2.56 -6.20
C PHE A 72 14.82 1.28 -6.40
N GLY A 73 14.52 0.52 -7.45
CA GLY A 73 15.20 -0.74 -7.69
C GLY A 73 14.78 -1.50 -8.95
N TRP A 74 15.14 -2.77 -8.98
CA TRP A 74 14.85 -3.73 -10.04
C TRP A 74 14.04 -4.91 -9.48
N VAL A 75 13.22 -5.52 -10.34
CA VAL A 75 12.47 -6.74 -10.06
C VAL A 75 12.57 -7.73 -11.21
N SER A 76 12.55 -9.02 -10.92
CA SER A 76 12.72 -10.10 -11.91
C SER A 76 11.55 -10.28 -12.87
N ASP A 77 10.34 -9.95 -12.43
CA ASP A 77 9.10 -10.13 -13.20
C ASP A 77 8.18 -8.91 -13.06
N PRO A 78 8.51 -7.76 -13.67
CA PRO A 78 7.79 -6.51 -13.45
C PRO A 78 6.33 -6.54 -13.92
N SER A 79 5.96 -7.48 -14.80
CA SER A 79 4.59 -7.58 -15.36
C SER A 79 3.74 -8.68 -14.71
N GLY A 80 4.33 -9.82 -14.34
CA GLY A 80 3.63 -10.89 -13.64
C GLY A 80 3.65 -10.71 -12.13
N GLY A 81 4.67 -10.02 -11.61
CA GLY A 81 4.88 -9.65 -10.22
C GLY A 81 5.26 -10.80 -9.28
N SER A 82 5.69 -11.95 -9.82
CA SER A 82 6.24 -13.06 -9.03
C SER A 82 7.45 -12.67 -8.16
N TRP A 83 8.03 -11.50 -8.41
CA TRP A 83 9.06 -10.89 -7.57
C TRP A 83 8.62 -10.52 -6.15
N ALA A 84 7.32 -10.35 -5.91
CA ALA A 84 6.81 -9.70 -4.71
C ALA A 84 6.93 -10.60 -3.46
N PRO A 85 7.24 -10.06 -2.27
CA PRO A 85 7.34 -10.85 -1.05
C PRO A 85 6.07 -11.67 -0.74
N SER A 86 4.86 -11.13 -0.92
CA SER A 86 3.61 -11.89 -0.74
C SER A 86 3.47 -13.11 -1.66
N ARG A 87 4.31 -13.23 -2.69
CA ARG A 87 4.34 -14.34 -3.66
C ARG A 87 5.63 -15.15 -3.62
N GLY A 88 6.35 -15.08 -2.52
CA GLY A 88 7.58 -15.86 -2.29
C GLY A 88 8.84 -15.19 -2.83
N GLY A 89 8.76 -13.94 -3.30
CA GLY A 89 9.92 -13.16 -3.68
C GLY A 89 10.91 -12.93 -2.53
N VAL A 90 12.18 -12.76 -2.89
CA VAL A 90 13.33 -12.66 -1.99
C VAL A 90 14.24 -11.51 -2.41
N SER A 91 14.64 -10.68 -1.44
CA SER A 91 15.61 -9.60 -1.66
C SER A 91 16.97 -10.15 -2.09
N GLY A 92 17.63 -9.49 -3.03
CA GLY A 92 18.90 -9.93 -3.61
C GLY A 92 18.76 -10.99 -4.70
N ASP A 93 17.56 -11.56 -4.89
CA ASP A 93 17.27 -12.55 -5.93
C ASP A 93 16.18 -12.05 -6.89
N THR A 94 14.93 -11.96 -6.41
CA THR A 94 13.80 -11.56 -7.25
C THR A 94 13.54 -10.05 -7.25
N TYR A 95 14.10 -9.32 -6.30
CA TYR A 95 14.14 -7.87 -6.31
C TYR A 95 15.41 -7.33 -5.66
N ARG A 96 15.91 -6.21 -6.16
CA ARG A 96 17.08 -5.48 -5.65
C ARG A 96 16.76 -4.01 -5.56
N TYR A 97 17.31 -3.32 -4.57
CA TYR A 97 17.03 -1.90 -4.32
C TYR A 97 18.27 -1.18 -3.81
N VAL A 98 18.24 0.14 -3.93
CA VAL A 98 19.31 1.02 -3.43
C VAL A 98 19.32 0.96 -1.89
N PRO A 99 20.42 0.55 -1.25
CA PRO A 99 20.50 0.49 0.20
C PRO A 99 20.42 1.89 0.82
N ASP A 100 19.88 1.97 2.02
CA ASP A 100 19.85 3.18 2.84
C ASP A 100 19.92 2.83 4.32
N ALA A 101 20.11 3.82 5.18
CA ALA A 101 19.96 3.63 6.62
C ALA A 101 18.48 3.36 6.98
N GLU A 102 18.24 2.36 7.84
CA GLU A 102 16.93 2.04 8.41
C GLU A 102 16.59 2.98 9.58
N THR A 103 16.79 4.28 9.39
CA THR A 103 16.48 5.31 10.39
C THR A 103 15.64 6.40 9.75
N ALA A 104 14.96 7.20 10.57
CA ALA A 104 14.20 8.33 10.06
C ALA A 104 15.09 9.33 9.29
N GLN A 105 16.36 9.47 9.69
CA GLN A 105 17.37 10.30 9.04
C GLN A 105 18.26 9.47 8.11
N ASN A 106 17.79 9.25 6.89
CA ASN A 106 18.50 8.47 5.88
C ASN A 106 18.77 9.32 4.62
N ALA A 107 19.56 8.79 3.68
CA ALA A 107 19.97 9.51 2.48
C ALA A 107 18.81 9.78 1.50
N GLY A 108 17.72 9.04 1.67
CA GLY A 108 16.48 9.22 0.93
C GLY A 108 16.23 8.24 -0.18
N TYR A 109 17.05 7.20 -0.27
CA TYR A 109 16.87 6.07 -1.17
C TYR A 109 15.77 5.12 -0.70
N GLN A 110 15.45 5.15 0.59
CA GLN A 110 14.33 4.43 1.19
C GLN A 110 13.40 5.37 1.97
N ARG A 111 12.09 5.15 1.82
CA ARG A 111 11.05 5.82 2.62
C ARG A 111 10.17 4.80 3.32
N PHE A 112 9.86 5.07 4.58
CA PHE A 112 8.89 4.32 5.34
C PHE A 112 7.61 5.15 5.53
N VAL A 113 6.50 4.65 4.96
CA VAL A 113 5.17 5.22 5.11
C VAL A 113 4.38 4.34 6.08
N ALA A 114 4.17 4.79 7.31
CA ALA A 114 3.54 3.98 8.36
C ALA A 114 2.02 3.84 8.16
N PHE A 115 1.44 2.82 8.78
CA PHE A 115 0.00 2.82 9.00
C PHE A 115 -0.40 3.81 10.11
N PRO A 116 -1.63 4.37 10.07
CA PRO A 116 -2.08 5.34 11.07
C PRO A 116 -2.04 4.77 12.48
N ARG A 117 -1.33 5.43 13.39
CA ARG A 117 -1.14 4.99 14.79
C ARG A 117 -0.42 3.65 14.92
N SER A 118 0.40 3.27 13.94
CA SER A 118 1.35 2.16 14.08
C SER A 118 2.32 2.47 15.21
N SER A 119 2.78 1.45 15.94
CA SER A 119 3.87 1.63 16.90
C SER A 119 5.19 2.04 16.25
N THR A 120 5.39 1.69 14.98
CA THR A 120 6.56 2.11 14.21
C THR A 120 6.38 3.49 13.58
N GLU A 121 5.23 4.16 13.74
CA GLU A 121 4.97 5.46 13.11
C GLU A 121 6.02 6.54 13.46
N ALA A 122 6.67 6.44 14.62
CA ALA A 122 7.77 7.34 15.01
C ALA A 122 9.01 7.24 14.10
N GLU A 123 9.20 6.10 13.42
CA GLU A 123 10.31 5.85 12.48
C GLU A 123 9.95 6.30 11.06
N ALA A 124 8.69 6.67 10.81
CA ALA A 124 8.21 7.02 9.49
C ALA A 124 8.83 8.33 9.00
N ASN A 125 9.63 8.23 7.95
CA ASN A 125 10.18 9.37 7.21
C ASN A 125 9.50 9.60 5.86
N GLY A 126 8.48 8.79 5.53
CA GLY A 126 7.62 8.92 4.36
C GLY A 126 6.19 9.40 4.67
N GLY A 127 5.88 9.66 5.94
CA GLY A 127 4.54 10.01 6.41
C GLY A 127 3.69 8.78 6.73
N THR A 128 2.37 8.94 6.64
CA THR A 128 1.40 7.91 7.04
C THR A 128 0.43 7.61 5.90
N VAL A 129 0.05 6.35 5.70
CA VAL A 129 -0.99 5.95 4.73
C VAL A 129 -2.34 6.44 5.22
N ALA A 130 -2.93 7.42 4.54
CA ALA A 130 -4.23 7.96 4.92
C ALA A 130 -5.33 6.88 4.88
N ALA A 131 -6.45 7.11 5.58
CA ALA A 131 -7.54 6.14 5.68
C ALA A 131 -8.16 5.75 4.32
N ASN A 132 -8.06 6.63 3.32
CA ASN A 132 -8.48 6.38 1.94
C ASN A 132 -7.39 5.70 1.07
N GLY A 133 -6.28 5.27 1.66
CA GLY A 133 -5.19 4.59 0.97
C GLY A 133 -4.24 5.50 0.20
N THR A 134 -4.25 6.82 0.43
CA THR A 134 -3.32 7.74 -0.22
C THR A 134 -2.12 8.09 0.65
N TRP A 135 -0.97 8.30 0.03
CA TRP A 135 0.24 8.80 0.68
C TRP A 135 1.13 9.55 -0.33
N SER A 136 2.08 10.35 0.14
CA SER A 136 3.10 10.96 -0.73
C SER A 136 4.38 11.27 0.04
N THR A 137 5.51 11.07 -0.62
CA THR A 137 6.85 11.33 -0.07
C THR A 137 7.83 11.76 -1.18
N ASN A 138 9.00 12.24 -0.79
CA ASN A 138 10.12 12.52 -1.70
C ASN A 138 11.10 11.36 -1.64
N LEU A 139 11.49 10.80 -2.78
CA LEU A 139 12.47 9.72 -2.89
C LEU A 139 13.66 10.18 -3.73
N VAL A 140 14.86 9.83 -3.31
CA VAL A 140 16.09 10.07 -4.07
C VAL A 140 16.37 8.85 -4.94
N ILE A 141 16.59 9.07 -6.23
CA ILE A 141 17.06 8.06 -7.19
C ILE A 141 18.52 8.38 -7.49
N PRO A 142 19.50 7.49 -7.21
CA PRO A 142 20.93 7.83 -7.32
C PRO A 142 21.42 8.02 -8.77
N GLY A 143 20.68 7.48 -9.74
CA GLY A 143 21.02 7.45 -11.15
C GLY A 143 20.61 6.11 -11.78
N ALA A 144 20.96 5.88 -13.04
CA ALA A 144 20.62 4.66 -13.77
C ALA A 144 21.47 3.44 -13.38
N ARG A 145 22.55 3.64 -12.61
CA ARG A 145 23.40 2.56 -12.09
C ARG A 145 23.57 2.72 -10.59
N PHE A 146 23.45 1.62 -9.86
CA PHE A 146 23.63 1.62 -8.41
C PHE A 146 24.13 0.27 -7.90
N GLU A 147 24.75 0.29 -6.73
CA GLU A 147 25.03 -0.89 -5.93
C GLU A 147 23.82 -1.17 -5.03
N ALA A 148 23.30 -2.39 -5.09
CA ALA A 148 22.15 -2.84 -4.34
C ALA A 148 22.53 -3.30 -2.92
N ALA A 149 21.54 -3.48 -2.05
CA ALA A 149 21.76 -3.87 -0.65
C ALA A 149 22.49 -5.21 -0.46
N ASP A 150 22.48 -6.08 -1.47
CA ASP A 150 23.22 -7.35 -1.51
C ASP A 150 24.67 -7.20 -2.02
N GLY A 151 25.12 -5.97 -2.34
CA GLY A 151 26.41 -5.67 -2.97
C GLY A 151 26.42 -5.91 -4.49
N GLY A 152 25.30 -6.35 -5.09
CA GLY A 152 25.19 -6.53 -6.53
C GLY A 152 25.07 -5.19 -7.27
N THR A 153 25.55 -5.10 -8.51
CA THR A 153 25.34 -3.90 -9.35
C THR A 153 24.10 -4.05 -10.23
N VAL A 154 23.27 -3.03 -10.29
CA VAL A 154 22.11 -2.93 -11.19
C VAL A 154 22.33 -1.81 -12.21
N ASP A 155 22.12 -2.11 -13.50
CA ASP A 155 22.18 -1.13 -14.59
C ASP A 155 20.81 -1.00 -15.28
N CYS A 156 20.06 0.03 -14.90
CA CYS A 156 18.74 0.36 -15.40
C CYS A 156 18.70 0.81 -16.86
N THR A 157 19.85 0.95 -17.53
CA THR A 157 19.92 1.12 -18.99
C THR A 157 19.78 -0.22 -19.73
N THR A 158 19.92 -1.34 -19.02
CA THR A 158 19.84 -2.71 -19.55
C THR A 158 18.65 -3.50 -19.02
N VAL A 159 18.14 -3.14 -17.84
CA VAL A 159 16.98 -3.76 -17.20
C VAL A 159 15.93 -2.71 -16.84
N GLN A 160 14.66 -3.13 -16.73
CA GLN A 160 13.61 -2.22 -16.27
C GLN A 160 13.73 -2.00 -14.75
N CYS A 161 14.09 -0.78 -14.35
CA CYS A 161 14.01 -0.34 -12.96
C CYS A 161 12.73 0.46 -12.70
N GLY A 162 12.40 0.66 -11.44
CA GLY A 162 11.19 1.36 -11.03
C GLY A 162 11.12 1.61 -9.54
N ILE A 163 10.01 2.23 -9.13
CA ILE A 163 9.64 2.34 -7.72
C ILE A 163 9.00 1.02 -7.29
N ILE A 164 9.55 0.45 -6.23
CA ILE A 164 9.03 -0.75 -5.57
C ILE A 164 8.35 -0.29 -4.28
N THR A 165 7.16 -0.81 -4.02
CA THR A 165 6.56 -0.79 -2.69
C THR A 165 6.45 -2.21 -2.16
N ILE A 166 6.77 -2.40 -0.88
CA ILE A 166 6.56 -3.66 -0.16
C ILE A 166 6.04 -3.36 1.24
N GLY A 167 5.46 -4.35 1.93
CA GLY A 167 5.14 -4.19 3.33
C GLY A 167 6.39 -3.98 4.17
N ALA A 168 6.32 -3.03 5.11
CA ALA A 168 7.45 -2.66 5.94
C ALA A 168 7.71 -3.68 7.06
N HIS A 169 8.95 -3.69 7.58
CA HIS A 169 9.39 -4.54 8.69
C HIS A 169 9.05 -6.04 8.51
N GLY A 170 9.21 -6.54 7.27
CA GLY A 170 9.00 -7.95 6.93
C GLY A 170 7.53 -8.37 6.74
N VAL A 171 6.57 -7.47 6.89
CA VAL A 171 5.16 -7.76 6.63
C VAL A 171 4.96 -8.02 5.14
N ARG A 172 4.47 -9.21 4.78
CA ARG A 172 4.06 -9.55 3.41
C ARG A 172 2.63 -9.08 3.20
N ASN A 173 2.41 -8.18 2.24
CA ASN A 173 1.09 -7.61 1.98
C ASN A 173 0.90 -7.33 0.49
N ALA A 174 0.22 -8.24 -0.19
CA ALA A 174 -0.07 -8.14 -1.62
C ALA A 174 -0.84 -6.86 -2.00
N ASN A 175 -1.64 -6.29 -1.08
CA ASN A 175 -2.40 -5.06 -1.35
C ASN A 175 -1.53 -3.80 -1.32
N ASN A 176 -0.32 -3.88 -0.78
CA ASN A 176 0.64 -2.77 -0.67
C ASN A 176 1.94 -3.02 -1.46
N GLU A 177 2.00 -4.12 -2.19
CA GLU A 177 3.16 -4.51 -3.01
C GLU A 177 2.95 -4.12 -4.47
N THR A 178 3.74 -3.17 -4.97
CA THR A 178 3.61 -2.63 -6.33
C THR A 178 4.97 -2.43 -6.97
N PHE A 179 5.02 -2.46 -8.30
CA PHE A 179 6.16 -2.04 -9.09
C PHE A 179 5.70 -1.03 -10.14
N THR A 180 6.32 0.15 -10.15
CA THR A 180 6.04 1.22 -11.10
C THR A 180 7.29 1.54 -11.90
N PRO A 181 7.34 1.19 -13.20
CA PRO A 181 8.48 1.49 -14.07
C PRO A 181 8.86 2.97 -14.05
N VAL A 182 10.16 3.24 -14.07
CA VAL A 182 10.73 4.59 -14.18
C VAL A 182 11.60 4.68 -15.41
N THR A 183 11.54 5.82 -16.09
CA THR A 183 12.42 6.18 -17.21
C THR A 183 13.40 7.26 -16.77
N PHE A 184 14.55 7.34 -17.43
CA PHE A 184 15.55 8.37 -17.15
C PHE A 184 15.58 9.43 -18.25
N ALA A 185 15.84 10.68 -17.87
CA ALA A 185 16.14 11.75 -18.81
C ALA A 185 17.42 11.40 -19.60
N GLY A 186 17.40 11.62 -20.93
CA GLY A 186 18.56 11.37 -21.79
C GLY A 186 18.80 9.90 -22.19
N ALA A 187 18.03 8.94 -21.66
CA ALA A 187 18.00 7.58 -22.18
C ALA A 187 17.24 7.56 -23.51
N GLY A 188 17.93 7.93 -24.59
CA GLY A 188 17.39 7.84 -25.94
C GLY A 188 16.87 6.43 -26.22
N SER A 189 15.63 6.35 -26.70
CA SER A 189 14.97 5.10 -27.08
C SER A 189 15.84 4.29 -28.04
N GLY A 190 16.51 3.27 -27.51
CA GLY A 190 16.99 2.14 -28.28
C GLY A 190 15.79 1.40 -28.82
N SER A 191 15.28 1.88 -29.96
CA SER A 191 14.13 1.33 -30.67
C SER A 191 14.41 -0.12 -31.03
N GLY A 192 13.77 -1.05 -30.31
CA GLY A 192 13.56 -2.39 -30.81
C GLY A 192 12.79 -2.29 -32.12
N SER A 193 13.39 -2.83 -33.19
CA SER A 193 12.81 -2.86 -34.52
C SER A 193 11.44 -3.55 -34.52
N GLY A 194 10.40 -2.75 -34.70
CA GLY A 194 9.09 -3.18 -35.20
C GLY A 194 8.81 -2.44 -36.50
N SER A 195 9.07 -3.10 -37.64
CA SER A 195 8.81 -2.58 -38.98
C SER A 195 7.36 -2.10 -39.13
N GLY A 196 7.21 -0.83 -39.53
CA GLY A 196 5.93 -0.24 -39.92
C GLY A 196 6.19 0.92 -40.88
N SER A 197 6.24 0.58 -42.17
CA SER A 197 6.48 1.50 -43.29
C SER A 197 5.43 2.60 -43.37
N GLY A 198 5.87 3.85 -43.57
CA GLY A 198 4.99 4.99 -43.82
C GLY A 198 5.79 6.22 -44.26
N SER A 199 5.97 6.38 -45.56
CA SER A 199 6.71 7.46 -46.21
C SER A 199 6.06 8.85 -46.10
N GLY A 200 6.91 9.88 -46.06
CA GLY A 200 6.62 11.29 -46.30
C GLY A 200 7.62 12.12 -45.47
N GLY A 201 8.68 12.72 -46.00
CA GLY A 201 8.82 13.42 -47.27
C GLY A 201 8.70 14.92 -47.00
N GLY A 202 9.82 15.60 -46.69
CA GLY A 202 9.82 17.04 -46.46
C GLY A 202 11.18 17.57 -45.99
N SER A 203 12.00 17.97 -46.95
CA SER A 203 13.31 18.60 -46.80
C SER A 203 13.24 20.04 -46.25
N GLY A 204 14.27 20.46 -45.52
CA GLY A 204 14.50 21.87 -45.21
C GLY A 204 15.85 22.09 -44.53
N ALA A 205 16.86 22.44 -45.32
CA ALA A 205 18.21 22.75 -44.90
C ALA A 205 18.31 24.11 -44.19
N GLY A 206 19.33 24.28 -43.33
CA GLY A 206 19.69 25.57 -42.77
C GLY A 206 20.78 25.48 -41.70
N SER A 207 22.02 25.38 -42.14
CA SER A 207 23.25 25.51 -41.35
C SER A 207 23.46 26.94 -40.85
N ALA A 208 23.94 27.10 -39.61
CA ALA A 208 24.86 28.16 -39.23
C ALA A 208 25.64 27.77 -37.97
N GLN A 209 26.91 28.12 -38.03
CA GLN A 209 28.01 27.87 -37.11
C GLN A 209 28.28 29.19 -36.36
N ASP A 210 28.95 29.11 -35.21
CA ASP A 210 29.93 30.08 -34.67
C ASP A 210 29.76 30.38 -33.17
N ASP A 211 30.77 29.87 -32.44
CA ASP A 211 31.67 30.60 -31.53
C ASP A 211 31.22 31.26 -30.21
N ALA A 212 31.83 30.69 -29.16
CA ALA A 212 32.75 31.35 -28.22
C ALA A 212 32.21 32.10 -26.98
N ALA A 213 32.58 31.51 -25.84
CA ALA A 213 33.45 32.07 -24.78
C ALA A 213 32.97 33.23 -23.89
N GLY A 214 33.22 33.04 -22.58
CA GLY A 214 33.33 34.09 -21.57
C GLY A 214 32.74 33.62 -20.24
N SER A 215 33.51 33.01 -19.33
CA SER A 215 34.41 33.62 -18.33
C SER A 215 33.75 34.56 -17.32
N GLY A 216 33.91 34.23 -16.04
CA GLY A 216 33.68 35.10 -14.87
C GLY A 216 33.01 34.32 -13.73
N ALA A 217 33.70 33.66 -12.79
CA ALA A 217 34.60 34.16 -11.74
C ALA A 217 33.93 35.06 -10.68
N GLY A 218 33.96 34.59 -9.42
CA GLY A 218 33.75 35.35 -8.19
C GLY A 218 32.29 35.34 -7.69
N ALA A 219 31.97 35.29 -6.40
CA ALA A 219 32.80 35.39 -5.21
C ALA A 219 32.03 34.85 -3.98
N SER A 220 32.83 34.50 -2.99
CA SER A 220 32.53 34.21 -1.60
C SER A 220 31.63 35.21 -0.85
N GLY A 221 30.84 34.68 0.07
CA GLY A 221 30.29 35.36 1.26
C GLY A 221 29.24 34.42 1.88
N GLY A 222 29.40 33.82 3.07
CA GLY A 222 29.92 34.38 4.30
C GLY A 222 28.79 35.10 5.03
N GLY A 223 28.00 34.38 5.85
CA GLY A 223 26.90 35.00 6.60
C GLY A 223 26.15 34.01 7.50
N ALA A 224 26.69 33.78 8.70
CA ALA A 224 25.94 33.23 9.82
C ALA A 224 24.89 34.24 10.29
N GLY A 225 23.67 33.76 10.56
CA GLY A 225 22.57 34.56 11.08
C GLY A 225 21.72 33.74 12.04
N SER A 226 22.12 33.78 13.31
CA SER A 226 21.33 33.32 14.45
C SER A 226 20.16 34.29 14.66
N GLY A 227 18.94 33.75 14.80
CA GLY A 227 17.72 34.51 15.02
C GLY A 227 16.80 33.78 15.98
N SER A 228 17.04 33.99 17.28
CA SER A 228 16.14 33.62 18.37
C SER A 228 14.93 34.54 18.37
N GLY A 229 13.72 33.96 18.35
CA GLY A 229 12.44 34.65 18.46
C GLY A 229 11.57 33.93 19.48
N SER A 230 11.63 34.43 20.71
CA SER A 230 10.82 34.01 21.85
C SER A 230 9.38 34.50 21.71
N GLY A 231 8.41 33.62 21.96
CA GLY A 231 6.99 33.94 22.11
C GLY A 231 6.41 33.05 23.20
N GLY A 232 6.37 33.56 24.43
CA GLY A 232 5.90 32.86 25.61
C GLY A 232 4.38 32.68 25.67
N GLY A 233 3.98 31.53 26.19
CA GLY A 233 2.62 31.23 26.67
C GLY A 233 2.73 30.13 27.72
N ALA A 234 2.94 30.55 28.97
CA ALA A 234 3.10 29.67 30.12
C ALA A 234 1.79 28.97 30.49
N VAL A 235 1.84 27.65 30.68
CA VAL A 235 1.01 26.92 31.63
C VAL A 235 1.95 26.03 32.44
N SER A 236 2.10 26.34 33.72
CA SER A 236 2.91 25.60 34.68
C SER A 236 2.25 24.29 35.07
N GLY A 237 3.04 23.22 35.17
CA GLY A 237 2.69 22.03 35.94
C GLY A 237 3.49 20.79 35.60
N ASP A 238 4.61 20.61 36.30
CA ASP A 238 5.39 19.36 36.50
C ASP A 238 6.45 18.99 35.44
N THR A 239 7.66 19.52 35.64
CA THR A 239 8.89 19.03 35.00
C THR A 239 9.54 17.98 35.88
N GLY A 240 9.11 16.73 35.72
CA GLY A 240 9.89 15.55 36.07
C GLY A 240 10.79 15.18 34.90
N SER A 241 12.05 14.83 35.17
CA SER A 241 13.08 14.49 34.20
C SER A 241 12.67 13.36 33.24
N ASP A 242 12.63 13.65 31.93
CA ASP A 242 12.22 12.72 30.86
C ASP A 242 13.24 11.63 30.47
N ASP A 243 14.25 11.38 31.31
CA ASP A 243 15.12 10.20 31.17
C ASP A 243 14.47 8.91 31.71
N ASP A 244 13.37 9.02 32.48
CA ASP A 244 12.57 7.89 32.99
C ASP A 244 11.47 7.41 32.02
N ALA A 245 11.30 8.05 30.86
CA ALA A 245 10.28 7.66 29.88
C ALA A 245 10.70 6.45 28.99
N LYS A 246 11.98 6.04 29.04
CA LYS A 246 12.52 4.92 28.26
C LYS A 246 12.33 3.55 28.90
N ASP A 247 11.76 3.47 30.10
CA ASP A 247 11.63 2.22 30.85
C ASP A 247 10.18 1.92 31.29
N ARG A 248 9.20 2.64 30.72
CA ARG A 248 7.79 2.28 30.93
C ARG A 248 7.46 1.08 30.05
N PRO A 249 7.08 -0.08 30.62
CA PRO A 249 6.74 -1.25 29.85
C PRO A 249 5.57 -0.92 28.91
N VAL A 250 5.82 -1.01 27.60
CA VAL A 250 4.77 -0.85 26.59
C VAL A 250 3.80 -2.01 26.77
N LYS A 251 2.52 -1.70 27.00
CA LYS A 251 1.50 -2.74 27.16
C LYS A 251 1.45 -3.58 25.89
N ALA A 252 1.65 -4.89 26.05
CA ALA A 252 1.63 -5.81 24.93
C ALA A 252 0.28 -5.77 24.18
N SER A 253 0.34 -5.86 22.86
CA SER A 253 -0.84 -5.79 21.98
C SER A 253 -0.80 -6.86 20.89
N LEU A 254 -1.98 -7.31 20.44
CA LEU A 254 -2.16 -8.32 19.40
C LEU A 254 -3.14 -7.77 18.35
N GLY A 255 -2.70 -7.72 17.10
CA GLY A 255 -3.47 -7.27 15.94
C GLY A 255 -3.60 -8.36 14.88
N VAL A 256 -4.67 -8.29 14.09
CA VAL A 256 -5.01 -9.25 13.02
C VAL A 256 -5.44 -8.50 11.75
N ASP A 257 -5.14 -9.05 10.58
CA ASP A 257 -5.75 -8.56 9.34
C ASP A 257 -7.12 -9.24 9.11
N GLN A 258 -8.18 -8.55 9.53
CA GLN A 258 -9.55 -9.05 9.40
C GLN A 258 -9.95 -9.33 7.94
N ALA A 259 -9.30 -8.70 6.93
CA ALA A 259 -9.58 -9.00 5.53
C ALA A 259 -9.10 -10.40 5.12
N THR A 260 -8.16 -10.97 5.87
CA THR A 260 -7.63 -12.33 5.67
C THR A 260 -8.35 -13.39 6.51
N ALA A 261 -9.25 -12.97 7.40
CA ALA A 261 -10.08 -13.86 8.24
C ALA A 261 -11.20 -14.52 7.40
N VAL A 262 -10.81 -15.39 6.49
CA VAL A 262 -11.69 -16.15 5.60
C VAL A 262 -11.36 -17.63 5.73
N VAL A 263 -12.39 -18.46 5.90
CA VAL A 263 -12.21 -19.93 5.96
C VAL A 263 -11.48 -20.44 4.71
N GLY A 264 -10.59 -21.41 4.89
CA GLY A 264 -9.75 -21.95 3.81
C GLY A 264 -8.61 -21.02 3.36
N ARG A 265 -8.37 -19.91 4.04
CA ARG A 265 -7.26 -18.98 3.77
C ARG A 265 -6.31 -18.84 4.96
N VAL A 266 -5.27 -18.05 4.79
CA VAL A 266 -4.28 -17.78 5.83
C VAL A 266 -4.60 -16.45 6.51
N LEU A 267 -4.83 -16.47 7.82
CA LEU A 267 -4.97 -15.29 8.68
C LEU A 267 -3.58 -14.76 9.05
N SER A 268 -3.31 -13.50 8.78
CA SER A 268 -2.11 -12.83 9.28
C SER A 268 -2.36 -12.14 10.62
N PHE A 269 -1.38 -12.21 11.51
CA PHE A 269 -1.41 -11.51 12.79
C PHE A 269 -0.03 -10.94 13.13
N GLY A 270 -0.03 -9.94 14.00
CA GLY A 270 1.19 -9.39 14.59
C GLY A 270 0.95 -8.99 16.04
N ALA A 271 1.98 -9.11 16.87
CA ALA A 271 1.96 -8.65 18.25
C ALA A 271 3.22 -7.86 18.58
N GLN A 272 3.11 -7.06 19.63
CA GLN A 272 4.13 -6.11 20.06
C GLN A 272 4.12 -5.94 21.57
N GLY A 273 5.18 -5.35 22.12
CA GLY A 273 5.36 -5.17 23.55
C GLY A 273 5.66 -6.48 24.28
N LEU A 274 6.20 -7.46 23.55
CA LEU A 274 6.74 -8.70 24.09
C LEU A 274 8.17 -8.49 24.58
N GLU A 275 8.71 -9.42 25.37
CA GLU A 275 10.14 -9.35 25.71
C GLU A 275 10.99 -9.71 24.49
N PRO A 276 12.08 -8.97 24.17
CA PRO A 276 12.97 -9.33 23.07
C PRO A 276 13.52 -10.74 23.18
N GLY A 277 13.41 -11.53 22.11
CA GLY A 277 13.83 -12.94 22.09
C GLY A 277 12.87 -13.90 22.81
N GLU A 278 11.72 -13.44 23.28
CA GLU A 278 10.72 -14.27 23.95
C GLU A 278 10.09 -15.29 22.98
N GLN A 279 9.92 -16.53 23.45
CA GLN A 279 9.12 -17.52 22.73
C GLN A 279 7.63 -17.30 23.00
N VAL A 280 6.85 -17.22 21.93
CA VAL A 280 5.39 -17.04 21.99
C VAL A 280 4.66 -18.13 21.22
N SER A 281 3.46 -18.46 21.66
CA SER A 281 2.51 -19.31 20.94
C SER A 281 1.21 -18.57 20.73
N VAL A 282 0.58 -18.78 19.58
CA VAL A 282 -0.72 -18.20 19.26
C VAL A 282 -1.73 -19.31 19.02
N THR A 283 -2.91 -19.21 19.63
CA THR A 283 -4.00 -20.18 19.51
C THR A 283 -5.29 -19.48 19.10
N LEU A 284 -6.08 -20.11 18.23
CA LEU A 284 -7.46 -19.70 17.91
C LEU A 284 -8.44 -20.64 18.65
N ASP A 285 -9.48 -20.08 19.27
CA ASP A 285 -10.54 -20.79 20.00
C ASP A 285 -10.00 -21.86 20.97
N ASP A 286 -9.15 -21.45 21.90
CA ASP A 286 -8.58 -22.34 22.93
C ASP A 286 -7.82 -23.56 22.37
N GLY A 287 -7.22 -23.41 21.19
CA GLY A 287 -6.33 -24.42 20.60
C GLY A 287 -6.96 -25.25 19.50
N LEU A 288 -8.12 -24.84 18.96
CA LEU A 288 -8.64 -25.40 17.71
C LEU A 288 -7.61 -25.29 16.58
N LEU A 289 -6.88 -24.17 16.55
CA LEU A 289 -5.69 -23.96 15.73
C LEU A 289 -4.59 -23.36 16.59
N ALA A 290 -3.34 -23.65 16.25
CA ALA A 290 -2.19 -23.07 16.93
C ALA A 290 -1.01 -22.85 15.99
N VAL A 291 -0.22 -21.82 16.27
CA VAL A 291 1.07 -21.58 15.64
C VAL A 291 2.10 -21.23 16.71
N GLY A 292 3.28 -21.83 16.60
CA GLY A 292 4.40 -21.60 17.52
C GLY A 292 5.24 -22.85 17.79
N PRO A 293 6.36 -22.70 18.51
CA PRO A 293 6.84 -21.44 19.11
C PRO A 293 7.37 -20.46 18.04
N LEU A 294 7.00 -19.19 18.15
CA LEU A 294 7.57 -18.06 17.41
C LEU A 294 8.49 -17.28 18.36
N VAL A 295 9.49 -16.58 17.82
CA VAL A 295 10.43 -15.80 18.64
C VAL A 295 10.18 -14.31 18.37
N ALA A 296 9.99 -13.53 19.43
CA ALA A 296 9.87 -12.09 19.34
C ALA A 296 11.22 -11.47 18.93
N GLY A 297 11.16 -10.47 18.05
CA GLY A 297 12.31 -9.72 17.57
C GLY A 297 12.98 -8.88 18.67
N ASN A 298 14.04 -8.17 18.29
CA ASN A 298 14.81 -7.34 19.23
C ASN A 298 14.01 -6.17 19.81
N HIS A 299 12.87 -5.84 19.21
CA HIS A 299 11.98 -4.76 19.64
C HIS A 299 10.68 -5.28 20.28
N GLY A 300 10.62 -6.58 20.64
CA GLY A 300 9.45 -7.16 21.28
C GLY A 300 8.25 -7.36 20.35
N GLU A 301 8.52 -7.55 19.06
CA GLU A 301 7.55 -7.72 17.99
C GLU A 301 7.54 -9.15 17.44
N VAL A 302 6.38 -9.63 17.02
CA VAL A 302 6.25 -10.92 16.32
C VAL A 302 5.18 -10.80 15.24
N ALA A 303 5.41 -11.45 14.11
CA ALA A 303 4.41 -11.59 13.06
C ALA A 303 4.29 -13.06 12.67
N GLY A 304 3.08 -13.50 12.36
CA GLY A 304 2.82 -14.88 12.02
C GLY A 304 1.63 -15.05 11.09
N LEU A 305 1.52 -16.27 10.59
CA LEU A 305 0.47 -16.72 9.70
C LEU A 305 -0.22 -17.92 10.35
N LEU A 306 -1.55 -17.93 10.34
CA LEU A 306 -2.37 -19.02 10.86
C LEU A 306 -3.31 -19.51 9.74
N GLU A 307 -3.13 -20.74 9.28
CA GLU A 307 -4.02 -21.33 8.28
C GLU A 307 -5.40 -21.60 8.90
N LEU A 308 -6.45 -21.04 8.32
CA LEU A 308 -7.83 -21.25 8.72
C LEU A 308 -8.41 -22.40 7.88
N PRO A 309 -8.78 -23.55 8.48
CA PRO A 309 -9.39 -24.64 7.73
C PRO A 309 -10.70 -24.23 7.07
N SER A 310 -11.04 -24.87 5.97
CA SER A 310 -12.29 -24.62 5.23
C SER A 310 -13.56 -24.95 6.03
N GLU A 311 -13.42 -25.86 6.99
CA GLU A 311 -14.46 -26.34 7.90
C GLU A 311 -14.55 -25.53 9.19
N LEU A 312 -13.67 -24.54 9.38
CA LEU A 312 -13.77 -23.60 10.50
C LEU A 312 -15.14 -22.92 10.45
N ARG A 313 -15.81 -22.84 11.59
CA ARG A 313 -17.09 -22.15 11.67
C ARG A 313 -16.89 -20.68 11.28
N THR A 314 -17.82 -20.09 10.54
CA THR A 314 -17.82 -18.62 10.38
C THR A 314 -18.42 -17.96 11.61
N GLY A 315 -17.92 -16.79 11.99
CA GLY A 315 -18.40 -16.04 13.15
C GLY A 315 -17.28 -15.34 13.88
N THR A 316 -17.52 -14.97 15.14
CA THR A 316 -16.50 -14.38 16.02
C THR A 316 -15.73 -15.49 16.73
N HIS A 317 -14.41 -15.42 16.65
CA HIS A 317 -13.43 -16.32 17.25
C HIS A 317 -12.48 -15.52 18.14
N VAL A 318 -11.79 -16.20 19.05
CA VAL A 318 -10.78 -15.55 19.91
C VAL A 318 -9.39 -16.02 19.51
N LEU A 319 -8.54 -15.09 19.11
CA LEU A 319 -7.11 -15.33 18.91
C LEU A 319 -6.37 -14.92 20.18
N ARG A 320 -5.71 -15.87 20.83
CA ARG A 320 -4.90 -15.67 22.03
C ARG A 320 -3.42 -15.84 21.72
N LEU A 321 -2.60 -14.91 22.19
CA LEU A 321 -1.15 -15.03 22.23
C LEU A 321 -0.70 -15.24 23.67
N SER A 322 0.20 -16.20 23.87
CA SER A 322 0.85 -16.49 25.16
C SER A 322 2.36 -16.41 25.03
N GLY A 323 3.00 -15.61 25.89
CA GLY A 323 4.46 -15.50 26.02
C GLY A 323 5.01 -16.41 27.11
N ALA A 324 6.07 -17.17 26.79
CA ALA A 324 6.60 -18.22 27.67
C ALA A 324 7.40 -17.67 28.85
N SER A 325 8.11 -16.55 28.67
CA SER A 325 9.03 -15.99 29.68
C SER A 325 8.32 -14.91 30.50
N SER A 326 7.60 -14.01 29.83
CA SER A 326 6.90 -12.89 30.47
C SER A 326 5.58 -13.30 31.11
N GLY A 327 5.01 -14.45 30.73
CA GLY A 327 3.65 -14.85 31.10
C GLY A 327 2.56 -13.97 30.45
N THR A 328 2.92 -13.18 29.44
CA THR A 328 2.00 -12.32 28.69
C THR A 328 0.88 -13.15 28.09
N ASN A 329 -0.37 -12.71 28.30
CA ASN A 329 -1.55 -13.30 27.69
C ASN A 329 -2.43 -12.18 27.12
N ILE A 330 -2.61 -12.16 25.80
CA ILE A 330 -3.36 -11.12 25.08
C ILE A 330 -4.36 -11.81 24.17
N GLU A 331 -5.58 -11.29 24.13
CA GLU A 331 -6.66 -11.81 23.31
C GLU A 331 -7.18 -10.73 22.37
N THR A 332 -7.60 -11.15 21.17
CA THR A 332 -8.30 -10.29 20.22
C THR A 332 -9.39 -11.08 19.50
N GLU A 333 -10.50 -10.41 19.20
CA GLU A 333 -11.61 -11.00 18.48
C GLU A 333 -11.36 -10.99 16.96
N VAL A 334 -11.56 -12.13 16.32
CA VAL A 334 -11.42 -12.31 14.87
C VAL A 334 -12.77 -12.69 14.29
N THR A 335 -13.26 -11.96 13.29
CA THR A 335 -14.51 -12.33 12.61
C THR A 335 -14.20 -13.10 11.34
N VAL A 336 -14.31 -14.42 11.41
CA VAL A 336 -14.05 -15.31 10.28
C VAL A 336 -15.27 -15.38 9.37
N THR A 337 -15.06 -15.11 8.09
CA THR A 337 -16.10 -15.07 7.05
C THR A 337 -15.90 -16.17 6.00
N ARG A 338 -16.90 -16.37 5.14
CA ARG A 338 -16.74 -17.18 3.92
C ARG A 338 -16.19 -16.33 2.79
N ASP A 339 -15.55 -16.99 1.83
CA ASP A 339 -15.11 -16.34 0.61
C ASP A 339 -16.33 -15.72 -0.10
N PRO A 340 -16.36 -14.38 -0.29
CA PRO A 340 -17.48 -13.72 -0.95
C PRO A 340 -17.70 -14.22 -2.39
N ALA A 341 -16.67 -14.72 -3.07
CA ALA A 341 -16.80 -15.32 -4.39
C ALA A 341 -17.57 -16.64 -4.35
N GLU A 342 -17.41 -17.44 -3.30
CA GLU A 342 -18.16 -18.69 -3.12
C GLU A 342 -19.60 -18.43 -2.70
N VAL A 343 -19.85 -17.46 -1.82
CA VAL A 343 -21.19 -17.07 -1.41
C VAL A 343 -22.01 -16.60 -2.61
N SER A 344 -21.43 -15.72 -3.44
CA SER A 344 -22.11 -15.22 -4.65
C SER A 344 -22.35 -16.31 -5.70
N ALA A 345 -21.43 -17.26 -5.87
CA ALA A 345 -21.65 -18.41 -6.75
C ALA A 345 -22.78 -19.34 -6.23
N ALA A 346 -22.83 -19.57 -4.91
CA ALA A 346 -23.86 -20.41 -4.30
C ALA A 346 -25.25 -19.76 -4.36
N GLU A 347 -25.34 -18.45 -4.11
CA GLU A 347 -26.58 -17.68 -4.26
C GLU A 347 -27.07 -17.68 -5.70
N ALA A 348 -26.19 -17.47 -6.68
CA ALA A 348 -26.53 -17.57 -8.10
C ALA A 348 -27.02 -18.97 -8.48
N ALA A 349 -26.40 -20.02 -7.95
CA ALA A 349 -26.84 -21.40 -8.17
C ALA A 349 -28.22 -21.69 -7.53
N ALA A 350 -28.47 -21.17 -6.33
CA ALA A 350 -29.75 -21.32 -5.65
C ALA A 350 -30.88 -20.57 -6.39
N GLU A 351 -30.59 -19.37 -6.90
CA GLU A 351 -31.53 -18.60 -7.73
C GLU A 351 -31.85 -19.33 -9.03
N ALA A 352 -30.83 -19.89 -9.70
CA ALA A 352 -31.02 -20.69 -10.91
C ALA A 352 -31.85 -21.96 -10.63
N ALA A 353 -31.64 -22.63 -9.49
CA ALA A 353 -32.43 -23.79 -9.09
C ALA A 353 -33.89 -23.43 -8.75
N GLY A 354 -34.11 -22.29 -8.10
CA GLY A 354 -35.45 -21.75 -7.81
C GLY A 354 -36.24 -21.40 -9.08
N ALA A 355 -35.57 -20.81 -10.07
CA ALA A 355 -36.17 -20.51 -11.37
C ALA A 355 -36.59 -21.78 -12.15
N ALA A 356 -35.79 -22.87 -12.05
CA ALA A 356 -36.13 -24.15 -12.66
C ALA A 356 -37.35 -24.83 -11.99
N GLY A 357 -37.49 -24.72 -10.67
CA GLY A 357 -38.61 -25.31 -9.93
C GLY A 357 -39.97 -24.64 -10.19
N ALA A 358 -39.99 -23.33 -10.47
CA ALA A 358 -41.22 -22.57 -10.66
C ALA A 358 -41.96 -22.88 -11.99
N THR A 359 -41.26 -23.43 -12.99
CA THR A 359 -41.87 -23.77 -14.30
C THR A 359 -42.57 -25.13 -14.32
N GLY A 360 -42.32 -26.01 -13.33
CA GLY A 360 -42.90 -27.35 -13.26
C GLY A 360 -44.28 -27.46 -12.57
N ALA A 361 -44.70 -26.45 -11.81
CA ALA A 361 -45.87 -26.59 -10.92
C ALA A 361 -47.22 -26.13 -11.52
N ASN A 362 -47.24 -25.44 -12.67
CA ASN A 362 -48.48 -24.91 -13.27
C ASN A 362 -49.03 -25.76 -14.44
N GLY A 363 -48.52 -26.98 -14.65
CA GLY A 363 -48.82 -27.80 -15.83
C GLY A 363 -49.76 -29.00 -15.63
N ALA A 364 -50.49 -29.09 -14.52
CA ALA A 364 -51.43 -30.20 -14.28
C ALA A 364 -52.88 -29.72 -14.32
N GLY A 365 -53.44 -29.54 -15.51
CA GLY A 365 -54.86 -29.25 -15.67
C GLY A 365 -55.33 -29.03 -17.11
N ALA A 366 -55.94 -30.07 -17.68
CA ALA A 366 -56.93 -30.08 -18.76
C ALA A 366 -56.48 -30.08 -20.24
N ASN A 367 -56.54 -31.29 -20.82
CA ASN A 367 -57.17 -31.68 -22.10
C ASN A 367 -57.28 -30.64 -23.22
N GLY A 368 -56.72 -30.97 -24.38
CA GLY A 368 -57.20 -30.44 -25.65
C GLY A 368 -56.22 -30.62 -26.79
N ALA A 369 -56.44 -31.66 -27.59
CA ALA A 369 -55.70 -31.97 -28.81
C ALA A 369 -55.54 -30.75 -29.75
N ASN A 370 -54.31 -30.52 -30.22
CA ASN A 370 -53.97 -30.49 -31.64
C ASN A 370 -52.45 -30.48 -31.81
N GLY A 371 -51.97 -31.38 -32.66
CA GLY A 371 -50.56 -31.57 -32.95
C GLY A 371 -49.90 -30.32 -33.53
N GLY A 372 -48.70 -30.04 -33.04
CA GLY A 372 -47.83 -28.98 -33.49
C GLY A 372 -46.70 -28.80 -32.48
N ASP A 373 -45.63 -29.57 -32.66
CA ASP A 373 -44.28 -29.33 -32.14
C ASP A 373 -44.16 -29.09 -30.63
N SER A 374 -44.38 -30.13 -29.83
CA SER A 374 -43.92 -30.14 -28.43
C SER A 374 -42.39 -30.30 -28.42
N TRP A 375 -41.68 -29.19 -28.26
CA TRP A 375 -40.23 -29.17 -28.07
C TRP A 375 -39.87 -30.07 -26.90
N ARG A 376 -38.90 -30.96 -27.10
CA ARG A 376 -38.44 -31.82 -26.00
C ARG A 376 -37.78 -30.93 -24.94
N PRO A 377 -37.94 -31.21 -23.64
CA PRO A 377 -37.31 -30.42 -22.58
C PRO A 377 -35.77 -30.34 -22.73
N GLU A 378 -35.16 -31.32 -23.40
CA GLU A 378 -33.74 -31.31 -23.80
C GLU A 378 -33.42 -30.20 -24.82
N GLU A 379 -34.30 -29.95 -25.79
CA GLU A 379 -34.12 -28.89 -26.81
C GLU A 379 -34.29 -27.50 -26.19
N ILE A 380 -35.18 -27.35 -25.20
CA ILE A 380 -35.34 -26.11 -24.43
C ILE A 380 -34.07 -25.83 -23.61
N ALA A 381 -33.52 -26.84 -22.94
CA ALA A 381 -32.28 -26.69 -22.17
C ALA A 381 -31.09 -26.28 -23.05
N VAL A 382 -30.95 -26.89 -24.23
CA VAL A 382 -29.91 -26.51 -25.20
C VAL A 382 -30.16 -25.10 -25.75
N GLY A 383 -31.41 -24.73 -26.04
CA GLY A 383 -31.77 -23.39 -26.48
C GLY A 383 -31.45 -22.32 -25.44
N VAL A 384 -31.74 -22.57 -24.16
CA VAL A 384 -31.41 -21.66 -23.05
C VAL A 384 -29.90 -21.55 -22.87
N ALA A 385 -29.17 -22.66 -22.90
CA ALA A 385 -27.70 -22.65 -22.81
C ALA A 385 -27.06 -21.86 -23.96
N ALA A 386 -27.54 -22.06 -25.20
CA ALA A 386 -27.07 -21.31 -26.36
C ALA A 386 -27.38 -19.80 -26.24
N LEU A 387 -28.55 -19.45 -25.72
CA LEU A 387 -28.95 -18.05 -25.52
C LEU A 387 -28.12 -17.37 -24.41
N LEU A 388 -27.83 -18.07 -23.32
CA LEU A 388 -26.92 -17.57 -22.27
C LEU A 388 -25.51 -17.35 -22.81
N LEU A 389 -24.99 -18.29 -23.60
CA LEU A 389 -23.68 -18.18 -24.23
C LEU A 389 -23.64 -17.00 -25.21
N LEU A 390 -24.72 -16.79 -25.99
CA LEU A 390 -24.88 -15.62 -26.86
C LEU A 390 -24.84 -14.31 -26.06
N VAL A 391 -25.54 -14.23 -24.91
CA VAL A 391 -25.54 -13.05 -24.05
C VAL A 391 -24.14 -12.74 -23.53
N VAL A 392 -23.38 -13.75 -23.10
CA VAL A 392 -21.98 -13.59 -22.65
C VAL A 392 -21.08 -13.09 -23.78
N VAL A 393 -21.23 -13.64 -24.99
CA VAL A 393 -20.47 -13.20 -26.18
C VAL A 393 -20.82 -11.76 -26.56
N LEU A 394 -22.10 -11.40 -26.56
CA LEU A 394 -22.56 -10.05 -26.87
C LEU A 394 -22.10 -9.03 -25.83
N SER A 395 -22.17 -9.36 -24.54
CA SER A 395 -21.67 -8.48 -23.48
C SER A 395 -20.15 -8.33 -23.51
N SER A 396 -19.41 -9.39 -23.84
CA SER A 396 -17.96 -9.31 -24.10
C SER A 396 -17.65 -8.40 -25.30
N LEU A 397 -18.42 -8.52 -26.39
CA LEU A 397 -18.27 -7.69 -27.57
C LEU A 397 -18.58 -6.21 -27.29
N VAL A 398 -19.68 -5.91 -26.59
CA VAL A 398 -20.02 -4.54 -26.18
C VAL A 398 -18.92 -3.94 -25.31
N THR A 399 -18.38 -4.72 -24.36
CA THR A 399 -17.27 -4.26 -23.51
C THR A 399 -16.01 -3.96 -24.34
N ALA A 400 -15.68 -4.81 -25.32
CA ALA A 400 -14.57 -4.58 -26.23
C ALA A 400 -14.77 -3.35 -27.12
N LEU A 401 -16.00 -3.14 -27.63
CA LEU A 401 -16.36 -1.97 -28.42
C LEU A 401 -16.30 -0.69 -27.59
N LYS A 402 -16.75 -0.72 -26.33
CA LYS A 402 -16.67 0.41 -25.41
C LYS A 402 -15.22 0.77 -25.11
N ARG A 403 -14.36 -0.20 -24.77
CA ARG A 403 -12.91 0.01 -24.60
C ARG A 403 -12.26 0.62 -25.85
N ARG A 404 -12.68 0.19 -27.04
CA ARG A 404 -12.19 0.75 -28.31
C ARG A 404 -12.68 2.18 -28.56
N ALA A 405 -13.91 2.50 -28.16
CA ALA A 405 -14.46 3.85 -28.26
C ALA A 405 -13.78 4.81 -27.28
N ASP A 406 -13.56 4.38 -26.04
CA ASP A 406 -12.88 5.19 -25.02
C ASP A 406 -11.43 5.48 -25.42
N ARG A 407 -10.72 4.50 -25.99
CA ARG A 407 -9.38 4.70 -26.56
C ARG A 407 -9.38 5.75 -27.69
N ARG A 408 -10.37 5.72 -28.59
CA ARG A 408 -10.49 6.72 -29.65
C ARG A 408 -10.82 8.13 -29.14
N ARG A 409 -11.53 8.24 -28.00
CA ARG A 409 -11.78 9.52 -27.34
C ARG A 409 -10.49 10.06 -26.73
N ALA A 410 -9.78 9.23 -25.97
CA ALA A 410 -8.48 9.60 -25.41
C ALA A 410 -7.47 10.03 -26.49
N GLU A 411 -7.43 9.33 -27.63
CA GLU A 411 -6.57 9.71 -28.77
C GLU A 411 -6.99 11.05 -29.41
N ARG A 412 -8.28 11.37 -29.45
CA ARG A 412 -8.78 12.68 -29.93
C ARG A 412 -8.47 13.81 -28.96
N ASP A 413 -8.72 13.58 -27.68
CA ASP A 413 -8.45 14.56 -26.62
C ASP A 413 -6.94 14.88 -26.56
N ALA A 414 -6.09 13.85 -26.73
CA ALA A 414 -4.64 14.03 -26.83
C ALA A 414 -4.23 14.81 -28.09
N ALA A 415 -4.86 14.55 -29.24
CA ALA A 415 -4.58 15.30 -30.47
C ALA A 415 -5.03 16.77 -30.37
N GLU A 416 -6.15 17.05 -29.71
CA GLU A 416 -6.66 18.40 -29.49
C GLU A 416 -5.77 19.20 -28.54
N GLN A 417 -5.22 18.57 -27.49
CA GLN A 417 -4.24 19.21 -26.61
C GLN A 417 -2.96 19.62 -27.34
N VAL A 418 -2.43 18.78 -28.24
CA VAL A 418 -1.23 19.12 -29.02
C VAL A 418 -1.47 20.32 -29.95
N VAL A 419 -2.67 20.44 -30.53
CA VAL A 419 -3.02 21.60 -31.38
C VAL A 419 -3.20 22.85 -30.53
N ALA A 420 -3.87 22.75 -29.38
CA ALA A 420 -4.05 23.89 -28.47
C ALA A 420 -2.71 24.43 -27.93
N GLU A 421 -1.74 23.56 -27.65
CA GLU A 421 -0.41 23.95 -27.17
C GLU A 421 0.44 24.61 -28.27
N GLN A 422 0.28 24.19 -29.53
CA GLN A 422 0.93 24.84 -30.67
C GLN A 422 0.36 26.23 -30.96
N ASP A 423 -0.97 26.41 -30.87
CA ASP A 423 -1.60 27.72 -31.06
C ASP A 423 -1.26 28.70 -29.94
N ALA A 424 -1.13 28.22 -28.70
CA ALA A 424 -0.69 29.04 -27.56
C ALA A 424 0.78 29.50 -27.72
N GLY A 425 1.66 28.65 -28.25
CA GLY A 425 3.06 29.00 -28.50
C GLY A 425 3.28 30.03 -29.61
N VAL A 426 2.33 30.20 -30.54
CA VAL A 426 2.42 31.19 -31.63
C VAL A 426 1.94 32.57 -31.19
N GLN A 427 1.03 32.66 -30.23
CA GLN A 427 0.51 33.95 -29.74
C GLN A 427 1.50 34.69 -28.82
N ASP A 428 2.28 33.97 -28.02
CA ASP A 428 3.28 34.57 -27.11
C ASP A 428 4.52 35.13 -27.86
N ALA A 429 4.78 34.64 -29.08
CA ALA A 429 5.86 35.16 -29.93
C ALA A 429 5.46 36.43 -30.73
N GLY A 430 4.17 36.75 -30.81
CA GLY A 430 3.65 37.89 -31.59
C GLY A 430 3.59 39.21 -30.82
N GLU A 431 3.52 39.17 -29.48
CA GLU A 431 3.29 40.38 -28.67
C GLU A 431 4.58 41.01 -28.11
N ALA A 432 5.74 40.38 -28.32
CA ALA A 432 7.04 40.89 -27.87
C ALA A 432 7.76 41.82 -28.89
N ALA A 433 7.14 42.13 -30.05
CA ALA A 433 7.80 42.87 -31.13
C ALA A 433 7.28 44.31 -31.38
N GLU A 434 6.20 44.75 -30.74
CA GLU A 434 5.67 46.13 -30.91
C GLU A 434 5.47 46.82 -29.56
N GLY A 435 6.50 47.52 -29.07
CA GLY A 435 6.36 48.29 -27.83
C GLY A 435 7.62 48.99 -27.33
N ALA A 436 8.37 49.64 -28.22
CA ALA A 436 9.48 50.50 -27.81
C ALA A 436 9.51 51.80 -28.63
N ASP A 437 8.61 52.74 -28.32
CA ASP A 437 8.87 54.16 -28.57
C ASP A 437 8.00 55.05 -27.66
N GLY A 438 8.57 56.16 -27.19
CA GLY A 438 7.79 57.35 -26.82
C GLY A 438 7.56 57.70 -25.34
N THR A 439 8.52 58.43 -24.77
CA THR A 439 8.39 59.57 -23.84
C THR A 439 7.00 60.24 -23.70
N ASP A 440 6.55 60.52 -22.47
CA ASP A 440 6.52 61.88 -21.84
C ASP A 440 5.49 62.06 -20.69
N ALA A 441 5.98 62.74 -19.65
CA ALA A 441 5.36 63.72 -18.75
C ALA A 441 3.84 63.72 -18.37
N ASN A 442 3.61 63.70 -17.05
CA ASN A 442 2.86 64.70 -16.27
C ASN A 442 1.38 65.00 -16.64
N ARG A 443 0.40 64.59 -15.80
CA ARG A 443 -0.64 65.48 -15.24
C ARG A 443 -1.61 64.81 -14.26
N SER A 444 -1.79 65.51 -13.14
CA SER A 444 -3.00 65.74 -12.34
C SER A 444 -4.35 65.11 -12.72
N GLY A 445 -5.09 64.69 -11.69
CA GLY A 445 -6.48 65.14 -11.47
C GLY A 445 -7.56 64.07 -11.51
N THR A 446 -8.24 63.92 -10.36
CA THR A 446 -9.70 63.73 -10.17
C THR A 446 -10.44 62.78 -11.11
N ASP A 447 -11.09 61.75 -10.57
CA ASP A 447 -12.48 61.87 -10.14
C ASP A 447 -12.99 60.60 -9.45
N SER A 448 -13.87 60.86 -8.49
CA SER A 448 -14.74 59.91 -7.83
C SER A 448 -15.86 59.54 -8.80
N ASP A 449 -16.27 58.26 -8.88
CA ASP A 449 -17.69 57.91 -8.81
C ASP A 449 -17.92 56.39 -8.81
N ASP A 450 -18.83 56.04 -7.91
CA ASP A 450 -19.82 54.96 -7.91
C ASP A 450 -19.71 53.81 -8.91
N SER A 451 -19.74 52.59 -8.39
CA SER A 451 -20.68 51.55 -8.85
C SER A 451 -20.78 50.40 -7.83
N ASP A 452 -21.89 50.44 -7.11
CA ASP A 452 -22.69 49.34 -6.56
C ASP A 452 -22.40 47.92 -7.08
N GLY A 453 -22.56 46.93 -6.18
CA GLY A 453 -23.21 45.69 -6.60
C GLY A 453 -22.88 44.40 -5.87
N ARG A 454 -23.66 44.12 -4.82
CA ARG A 454 -24.15 42.79 -4.39
C ARG A 454 -23.19 41.87 -3.65
N SER A 455 -23.18 42.08 -2.34
CA SER A 455 -23.26 41.05 -1.31
C SER A 455 -24.47 40.13 -1.56
N ALA A 456 -24.26 38.82 -1.56
CA ALA A 456 -25.32 37.84 -1.38
C ALA A 456 -25.01 37.03 -0.13
N ASP A 457 -25.87 37.25 0.87
CA ASP A 457 -26.05 36.47 2.07
C ASP A 457 -26.25 34.97 1.76
N ARG A 458 -25.77 34.11 2.67
CA ARG A 458 -26.51 32.91 3.08
C ARG A 458 -26.05 32.36 4.43
N GLU A 459 -26.90 32.67 5.41
CA GLU A 459 -27.46 31.76 6.42
C GLU A 459 -26.52 30.86 7.22
N SER A 460 -26.15 31.41 8.37
CA SER A 460 -26.03 30.73 9.65
C SER A 460 -27.35 30.02 10.05
N ALA A 461 -27.27 28.71 10.28
CA ALA A 461 -28.28 27.97 11.04
C ALA A 461 -27.64 27.40 12.32
N ASP A 462 -28.00 28.06 13.40
CA ASP A 462 -27.89 27.68 14.80
C ASP A 462 -28.78 26.45 15.09
N ALA A 463 -28.24 25.49 15.84
CA ALA A 463 -29.02 24.49 16.55
C ALA A 463 -28.21 24.01 17.76
N GLY A 464 -28.34 24.74 18.87
CA GLY A 464 -28.02 24.22 20.19
C GLY A 464 -28.92 23.03 20.58
N HIS A 465 -28.38 22.10 21.37
CA HIS A 465 -29.15 21.28 22.29
C HIS A 465 -28.37 21.10 23.58
N ALA A 466 -29.05 21.45 24.67
CA ALA A 466 -28.56 21.44 26.03
C ALA A 466 -28.72 20.06 26.70
N SER A 467 -28.00 19.95 27.82
CA SER A 467 -27.88 18.83 28.74
C SER A 467 -29.16 18.32 29.42
N ALA A 468 -28.98 17.12 29.99
CA ALA A 468 -29.57 16.53 31.21
C ALA A 468 -30.91 15.78 31.08
N ASN A 469 -30.90 14.47 31.36
CA ASN A 469 -31.36 13.97 32.65
C ASN A 469 -31.06 12.48 32.90
N GLU A 470 -30.83 12.20 34.18
CA GLU A 470 -30.63 10.93 34.85
C GLU A 470 -31.82 9.96 34.69
N HIS A 471 -31.57 8.64 34.72
CA HIS A 471 -32.38 7.68 35.50
C HIS A 471 -31.65 6.34 35.68
N THR A 472 -31.22 6.11 36.92
CA THR A 472 -30.88 4.80 37.50
C THR A 472 -32.16 3.97 37.69
N PRO A 473 -32.07 2.63 37.75
CA PRO A 473 -32.51 2.01 39.00
C PRO A 473 -31.54 0.97 39.54
N ALA A 474 -31.46 0.98 40.88
CA ALA A 474 -30.76 0.05 41.74
C ALA A 474 -31.69 -1.09 42.22
N ASN A 475 -31.07 -2.03 42.94
CA ASN A 475 -31.57 -3.21 43.67
C ASN A 475 -31.64 -4.49 42.84
N GLY A 476 -30.89 -5.57 43.14
CA GLY A 476 -30.23 -5.96 44.38
C GLY A 476 -31.01 -7.09 45.04
N GLN A 477 -30.46 -8.31 45.00
CA GLN A 477 -30.76 -9.34 46.00
C GLN A 477 -29.59 -10.34 46.07
N ALA A 478 -28.93 -10.31 47.22
CA ALA A 478 -27.95 -11.26 47.69
C ALA A 478 -28.64 -12.30 48.60
N ALA A 479 -28.13 -13.53 48.61
CA ALA A 479 -28.10 -14.47 49.75
C ALA A 479 -27.21 -15.66 49.33
N ALA A 480 -25.99 -15.76 49.89
CA ALA A 480 -25.60 -16.60 51.04
C ALA A 480 -25.06 -17.98 50.58
N HIS A 481 -23.75 -18.22 50.64
CA HIS A 481 -23.00 -18.85 51.76
C HIS A 481 -23.61 -20.19 52.21
N GLU A 482 -22.90 -21.32 52.03
CA GLU A 482 -22.05 -21.94 53.07
C GLU A 482 -21.48 -23.33 52.64
N SER A 483 -20.34 -23.69 53.26
CA SER A 483 -19.82 -25.04 53.56
C SER A 483 -18.97 -25.82 52.53
N ALA A 484 -17.66 -25.87 52.84
CA ALA A 484 -16.68 -26.92 52.50
C ALA A 484 -16.81 -28.13 53.47
N PRO A 485 -15.81 -29.05 53.67
CA PRO A 485 -14.77 -29.67 52.83
C PRO A 485 -14.74 -31.24 52.98
N ALA A 486 -13.83 -31.96 52.29
CA ALA A 486 -13.15 -33.22 52.70
C ALA A 486 -12.46 -33.87 51.47
N ASP A 487 -11.12 -33.89 51.41
CA ASP A 487 -10.20 -34.97 51.84
C ASP A 487 -9.78 -35.92 50.70
N SER A 488 -8.48 -35.92 50.38
CA SER A 488 -7.59 -37.10 50.40
C SER A 488 -6.39 -36.93 49.46
N ALA A 489 -5.21 -36.70 50.05
CA ALA A 489 -3.91 -37.10 49.50
C ALA A 489 -3.68 -38.60 49.77
N PRO A 490 -2.63 -39.28 49.23
CA PRO A 490 -1.23 -39.11 49.69
C PRO A 490 -0.17 -39.19 48.55
N ALA A 491 0.90 -38.38 48.57
CA ALA A 491 2.23 -38.59 49.19
C ALA A 491 3.28 -39.30 48.30
N ALA A 492 4.40 -38.61 48.07
CA ALA A 492 5.79 -39.09 47.96
C ALA A 492 6.69 -37.84 47.84
N GLU A 493 7.18 -37.25 48.94
CA GLU A 493 8.51 -37.48 49.53
C GLU A 493 9.64 -37.67 48.51
N HIS A 494 10.51 -36.65 48.37
CA HIS A 494 11.97 -36.77 48.42
C HIS A 494 12.60 -35.37 48.57
N ALA A 495 13.41 -35.21 49.61
CA ALA A 495 14.32 -34.09 49.91
C ALA A 495 15.54 -34.70 50.63
N PRO A 496 16.62 -33.94 50.93
CA PRO A 496 17.37 -33.01 50.08
C PRO A 496 18.89 -33.30 50.14
N ALA A 497 19.69 -32.67 49.29
CA ALA A 497 21.13 -32.55 49.49
C ALA A 497 21.52 -31.07 49.59
N ALA A 498 22.01 -30.69 50.78
CA ALA A 498 22.56 -29.40 51.12
C ALA A 498 24.03 -29.29 50.71
N VAL A 499 24.45 -28.13 50.19
CA VAL A 499 25.86 -27.69 50.17
C VAL A 499 25.85 -26.15 50.30
N VAL A 500 26.02 -25.63 51.52
CA VAL A 500 27.20 -24.91 52.03
C VAL A 500 27.36 -23.49 51.46
N GLU A 501 27.04 -22.52 52.31
CA GLU A 501 27.46 -21.11 52.25
C GLU A 501 28.98 -20.98 52.33
N THR A 502 29.55 -20.09 51.52
CA THR A 502 30.76 -19.33 51.87
C THR A 502 30.70 -17.97 51.18
N GLU A 503 30.46 -16.91 51.96
CA GLU A 503 31.02 -15.58 51.69
C GLU A 503 32.55 -15.63 51.83
N PRO A 504 33.30 -14.70 51.20
CA PRO A 504 33.77 -13.59 52.03
C PRO A 504 33.79 -12.21 51.35
N ALA A 505 33.84 -11.22 52.23
CA ALA A 505 33.90 -9.78 51.99
C ALA A 505 35.22 -9.25 51.40
N ALA A 506 35.07 -8.09 50.75
CA ALA A 506 35.95 -6.91 50.71
C ALA A 506 37.39 -7.01 50.15
N THR A 507 37.71 -6.11 49.21
CA THR A 507 38.66 -4.98 49.40
C THR A 507 39.17 -4.45 48.05
N GLU A 508 38.89 -3.18 47.77
CA GLU A 508 39.53 -2.33 46.74
C GLU A 508 41.04 -2.17 47.03
N PRO A 509 41.91 -1.98 46.01
CA PRO A 509 42.23 -0.59 45.65
C PRO A 509 42.57 -0.33 44.16
N ALA A 510 42.54 0.95 43.85
CA ALA A 510 42.79 1.60 42.57
C ALA A 510 44.22 1.48 41.98
N ALA A 511 44.28 1.76 40.67
CA ALA A 511 45.38 2.25 39.79
C ALA A 511 46.08 1.21 38.88
N PRO A 512 46.72 1.60 37.74
CA PRO A 512 46.79 2.91 37.08
C PRO A 512 46.35 2.92 35.59
N ARG A 513 46.14 4.14 35.07
CA ARG A 513 45.95 4.43 33.64
C ARG A 513 47.21 4.09 32.84
N HIS A 514 47.12 3.13 31.93
CA HIS A 514 48.13 2.92 30.89
C HIS A 514 47.78 3.73 29.64
N ALA A 515 48.76 4.52 29.20
CA ALA A 515 48.74 5.30 27.98
C ALA A 515 48.56 4.41 26.74
N ALA A 516 47.79 4.90 25.78
CA ALA A 516 47.65 4.32 24.46
C ALA A 516 49.00 4.33 23.71
N PRO A 517 49.37 3.25 23.01
CA PRO A 517 50.50 3.28 22.09
C PRO A 517 50.13 4.02 20.79
N GLU A 518 51.05 4.87 20.33
CA GLU A 518 51.01 5.53 19.02
C GLU A 518 50.86 4.51 17.88
N PRO A 519 50.08 4.81 16.82
CA PRO A 519 50.03 3.98 15.63
C PRO A 519 51.31 4.10 14.80
N ALA A 520 51.93 2.96 14.51
CA ALA A 520 53.06 2.83 13.59
C ALA A 520 52.66 3.23 12.15
N PRO A 521 53.60 3.74 11.33
CA PRO A 521 53.32 4.14 9.96
C PRO A 521 53.03 2.93 9.06
N ALA A 522 51.99 3.05 8.23
CA ALA A 522 51.56 2.04 7.27
C ALA A 522 52.66 1.75 6.22
N GLU A 523 53.05 0.48 6.12
CA GLU A 523 53.83 -0.05 5.00
C GLU A 523 52.97 -0.05 3.72
N GLN A 524 53.58 0.40 2.62
CA GLN A 524 52.99 0.40 1.28
C GLN A 524 52.91 -1.04 0.73
N PRO A 525 51.79 -1.43 0.08
CA PRO A 525 51.73 -2.72 -0.60
C PRO A 525 52.59 -2.73 -1.88
N PRO A 526 53.15 -3.89 -2.28
CA PRO A 526 53.97 -4.01 -3.48
C PRO A 526 53.13 -3.85 -4.76
N THR A 527 53.71 -3.13 -5.71
CA THR A 527 53.22 -2.93 -7.08
C THR A 527 53.13 -4.25 -7.85
N GLU A 528 51.94 -4.58 -8.35
CA GLU A 528 51.72 -5.66 -9.31
C GLU A 528 52.30 -5.32 -10.70
N PRO A 529 52.88 -6.30 -11.42
CA PRO A 529 53.40 -6.10 -12.77
C PRO A 529 52.30 -6.13 -13.85
N SER A 530 52.43 -5.24 -14.83
CA SER A 530 51.58 -5.13 -16.03
C SER A 530 51.42 -6.44 -16.80
N PRO A 531 50.22 -6.76 -17.33
CA PRO A 531 50.06 -7.86 -18.27
C PRO A 531 50.64 -7.49 -19.64
N ALA A 532 51.48 -8.38 -20.15
CA ALA A 532 52.08 -8.32 -21.47
C ALA A 532 51.04 -8.55 -22.58
N HIS A 533 51.27 -7.85 -23.69
CA HIS A 533 50.62 -7.97 -24.99
C HIS A 533 50.57 -9.43 -25.48
N GLU A 534 49.36 -9.90 -25.82
CA GLU A 534 49.13 -11.14 -26.57
C GLU A 534 48.98 -10.81 -28.07
N PRO A 535 49.74 -11.43 -28.99
CA PRO A 535 49.61 -11.18 -30.42
C PRO A 535 48.51 -12.04 -31.07
N ALA A 536 47.85 -11.46 -32.06
CA ALA A 536 46.78 -12.06 -32.87
C ALA A 536 47.16 -13.39 -33.55
N PRO A 537 46.21 -14.32 -33.76
CA PRO A 537 46.47 -15.54 -34.52
C PRO A 537 46.45 -15.30 -36.02
N ALA A 538 47.50 -15.78 -36.68
CA ALA A 538 47.67 -15.81 -38.12
C ALA A 538 46.74 -16.84 -38.79
N GLU A 539 46.29 -16.48 -39.99
CA GLU A 539 45.66 -17.34 -40.99
C GLU A 539 46.52 -18.57 -41.30
N GLN A 540 45.86 -19.72 -41.47
CA GLN A 540 46.46 -20.87 -42.15
C GLN A 540 45.44 -21.49 -43.10
N GLU A 541 45.62 -21.18 -44.39
CA GLU A 541 45.25 -22.03 -45.52
C GLU A 541 45.90 -23.42 -45.40
N ALA A 542 45.15 -24.49 -45.66
CA ALA A 542 45.39 -25.39 -46.81
C ALA A 542 44.67 -26.76 -46.68
N ARG A 543 43.87 -27.05 -47.71
CA ARG A 543 43.81 -28.30 -48.52
C ARG A 543 43.86 -29.67 -47.80
N ALA A 544 42.75 -30.40 -47.92
CA ALA A 544 42.67 -31.68 -48.63
C ALA A 544 41.22 -31.96 -49.04
#